data_AF-A0A932GW19-F1
#
_entry.id   AF-A0A932GW19-F1
#
_cell.length_a   1.000
_cell.length_b   1.000
_cell.length_c   1.000
_cell.angle_alpha   90.00
_cell.angle_beta   90.00
_cell.angle_gamma   90.00
#
_symmetry.space_group_name_H-M   'P 1'
#
loop_
_entity.id
_entity.type
_entity.pdbx_description
1 polymer ?
#
loop_
_entity_poly.entity_id
_entity_poly.type
_entity_poly.pdbx_seq_one_letter_code
_entity_poly.pdbx_strand_id
1 'polypeptide(L)'
;MEDCSIAAYSICLAATAQGLGAGWAAMHQSDNAEESARRQQRLKEVLSLPDQLYIPMVLGLGYPKSAPAERKYLSVDEIVCWESYPAANPW
;
A
#
# COMPACT_ATOMS: atom_id res chain seq x y z
N MET A 1 4.10 -4.69 -10.00
CA MET A 1 3.65 -3.87 -8.84
C MET A 1 4.35 -4.32 -7.55
N GLU A 2 4.60 -5.61 -7.45
CA GLU A 2 5.22 -6.37 -6.38
C GLU A 2 6.55 -5.75 -5.90
N ASP A 3 7.49 -5.47 -6.82
CA ASP A 3 8.79 -4.88 -6.47
C ASP A 3 8.66 -3.53 -5.76
N CYS A 4 7.81 -2.65 -6.30
CA CYS A 4 7.53 -1.36 -5.67
C CYS A 4 6.88 -1.54 -4.30
N SER A 5 6.02 -2.55 -4.13
CA SER A 5 5.39 -2.82 -2.84
C SER A 5 6.41 -3.27 -1.80
N ILE A 6 7.34 -4.15 -2.16
CA ILE A 6 8.42 -4.61 -1.28
C ILE A 6 9.35 -3.45 -0.91
N ALA A 7 9.74 -2.64 -1.90
CA ALA A 7 10.57 -1.46 -1.68
C ALA A 7 9.89 -0.46 -0.73
N ALA A 8 8.61 -0.17 -0.97
CA ALA A 8 7.82 0.74 -0.15
C ALA A 8 7.66 0.22 1.28
N TYR A 9 7.40 -1.07 1.47
CA TYR A 9 7.32 -1.66 2.80
C TYR A 9 8.66 -1.58 3.54
N SER A 10 9.77 -1.83 2.85
CA SER A 10 11.12 -1.69 3.41
C SER A 10 11.40 -0.26 3.88
N ILE A 11 10.99 0.75 3.09
CA ILE A 11 11.07 2.17 3.47
C ILE A 11 10.24 2.44 4.73
N CYS A 12 9.01 1.93 4.81
CA CYS A 12 8.15 2.09 5.99
C CYS A 12 8.77 1.47 7.25
N LEU A 13 9.36 0.28 7.15
CA LEU A 13 10.06 -0.37 8.27
C LEU A 13 11.27 0.46 8.73
N ALA A 14 12.09 0.94 7.79
CA ALA A 14 13.25 1.77 8.10
C ALA A 14 12.86 3.10 8.75
N ALA A 15 11.79 3.75 8.27
CA ALA A 15 11.25 4.96 8.87
C ALA A 15 10.77 4.71 10.31
N THR A 16 10.04 3.61 10.53
CA THR A 16 9.55 3.22 11.87
C THR A 16 10.68 2.93 12.84
N ALA A 17 11.74 2.26 12.39
CA ALA A 17 12.93 2.02 13.20
C ALA A 17 13.64 3.32 13.65
N GLN A 18 13.44 4.42 12.92
CA GLN A 18 13.96 5.76 13.26
C GLN A 18 12.94 6.64 14.01
N GLY A 19 11.79 6.09 14.43
CA GLY A 19 10.77 6.81 15.16
C GLY A 19 9.81 7.66 14.31
N LEU A 20 9.85 7.50 12.97
CA LEU A 20 8.88 8.11 12.07
C LEU A 20 7.68 7.18 11.87
N GLY A 21 6.52 7.77 11.59
CA GLY A 21 5.38 7.06 11.02
C GLY A 21 5.44 7.04 9.49
N ALA A 22 4.73 6.07 8.90
CA ALA A 22 4.56 5.97 7.45
C ALA A 22 3.07 5.78 7.09
N GLY A 23 2.61 6.51 6.07
CA GLY A 23 1.28 6.38 5.48
C GLY A 23 1.37 5.88 4.04
N TRP A 24 0.60 4.84 3.71
CA TRP A 24 0.54 4.25 2.38
C TRP A 24 -0.70 4.69 1.62
N ALA A 25 -0.52 5.35 0.48
CA ALA A 25 -1.61 5.70 -0.41
C ALA A 25 -1.50 4.90 -1.71
N ALA A 26 -2.36 3.89 -1.87
CA ALA A 26 -2.43 3.09 -3.10
C ALA A 26 -3.03 3.92 -4.24
N MET A 27 -2.33 3.95 -5.37
CA MET A 27 -2.73 4.71 -6.56
C MET A 27 -3.37 3.82 -7.63
N HIS A 28 -3.30 2.50 -7.45
CA HIS A 28 -4.02 1.51 -8.23
C HIS A 28 -5.25 1.00 -7.46
N GLN A 29 -6.37 0.87 -8.15
CA GLN A 29 -7.59 0.19 -7.68
C GLN A 29 -8.03 -0.82 -8.73
N SER A 30 -8.02 -2.10 -8.37
CA SER A 30 -8.29 -3.22 -9.28
C SER A 30 -9.74 -3.26 -9.78
N ASP A 31 -10.68 -2.73 -8.99
CA ASP A 31 -12.11 -2.69 -9.26
C ASP A 31 -12.59 -1.34 -9.84
N ASN A 32 -11.70 -0.34 -9.94
CA ASN A 32 -12.03 0.99 -10.44
C ASN A 32 -10.91 1.57 -11.31
N ALA A 33 -10.99 1.27 -12.61
CA ALA A 33 -10.03 1.73 -13.60
C ALA A 33 -10.06 3.24 -13.82
N GLU A 34 -11.24 3.87 -13.77
CA GLU A 34 -11.39 5.33 -13.94
C GLU A 34 -10.72 6.10 -12.81
N GLU A 35 -10.93 5.67 -11.56
CA GLU A 35 -10.29 6.29 -10.40
C GLU A 35 -8.77 6.08 -10.42
N SER A 36 -8.31 4.91 -10.85
CA SER A 36 -6.88 4.66 -11.08
C SER A 36 -6.32 5.65 -12.11
N ALA A 37 -6.95 5.80 -13.27
CA ALA A 37 -6.51 6.72 -14.32
C ALA A 37 -6.48 8.18 -13.84
N ARG A 38 -7.52 8.62 -13.12
CA ARG A 38 -7.60 9.96 -12.53
C ARG A 38 -6.43 10.25 -11.59
N ARG A 39 -6.10 9.31 -10.69
CA ARG A 39 -4.96 9.45 -9.75
C ARG A 39 -3.63 9.45 -10.48
N GLN A 40 -3.44 8.56 -11.46
CA GLN A 40 -2.21 8.51 -12.26
C GLN A 40 -1.97 9.84 -12.98
N GLN A 41 -3.00 10.35 -13.67
CA GLN A 41 -2.90 11.59 -14.43
C GLN A 41 -2.55 12.76 -13.49
N ARG A 42 -3.26 12.89 -12.37
CA ARG A 42 -3.00 13.97 -11.41
C ARG A 42 -1.56 13.96 -10.89
N LEU A 43 -1.02 12.78 -10.58
CA LEU A 43 0.35 12.66 -10.09
C LEU A 43 1.38 12.95 -11.18
N LYS A 44 1.14 12.51 -12.42
CA LYS A 44 2.02 12.81 -13.55
C LYS A 44 2.10 14.31 -13.81
N GLU A 45 0.96 15.02 -13.76
CA GLU A 45 0.91 16.47 -13.90
C GLU A 45 1.68 17.17 -12.78
N VAL A 46 1.38 16.82 -11.52
CA VAL A 46 1.99 17.48 -10.34
C VAL A 46 3.49 17.25 -10.25
N LEU A 47 3.94 16.03 -10.57
CA LEU A 47 5.36 15.64 -10.47
C LEU A 47 6.11 15.78 -11.81
N SER A 48 5.44 16.25 -12.87
CA SER A 48 5.99 16.35 -14.23
C SER A 48 6.62 15.02 -14.71
N LEU A 49 5.93 13.90 -14.46
CA LEU A 49 6.40 12.57 -14.84
C LEU A 49 5.95 12.20 -16.26
N PRO A 50 6.77 11.45 -17.01
CA PRO A 50 6.38 10.96 -18.33
C PRO A 50 5.25 9.93 -18.27
N ASP A 51 4.44 9.89 -19.33
CA ASP A 51 3.25 9.03 -19.41
C ASP A 51 3.53 7.53 -19.31
N GLN A 52 4.75 7.13 -19.61
CA GLN A 52 5.21 5.74 -19.63
C GLN A 52 5.35 5.15 -18.21
N LEU A 53 5.50 6.01 -17.19
CA LEU A 53 5.66 5.56 -15.82
C LEU A 53 4.31 5.27 -15.18
N TYR A 54 4.26 4.16 -14.46
CA TYR A 54 3.14 3.80 -13.61
C TYR A 54 3.50 4.07 -12.16
N ILE A 55 2.61 4.73 -11.43
CA ILE A 55 2.84 5.17 -10.05
C ILE A 55 1.98 4.30 -9.15
N PRO A 56 2.49 3.21 -8.55
CA PRO A 56 1.65 2.26 -7.85
C PRO A 56 1.19 2.75 -6.47
N MET A 57 1.98 3.62 -5.83
CA MET A 57 1.73 4.14 -4.49
C MET A 57 2.48 5.45 -4.25
N VAL A 58 2.01 6.20 -3.25
CA VAL A 58 2.71 7.36 -2.66
C VAL A 58 2.86 7.10 -1.16
N LEU A 59 4.03 7.41 -0.61
CA LEU A 59 4.32 7.27 0.82
C LEU A 59 4.42 8.64 1.48
N GLY A 60 3.69 8.83 2.57
CA GLY A 60 3.90 9.94 3.50
C GLY A 60 4.76 9.49 4.67
N LEU A 61 5.81 10.23 5.01
CA LEU A 61 6.70 9.94 6.14
C LEU A 61 6.78 11.16 7.06
N GLY A 62 6.85 10.94 8.38
CA GLY A 62 7.03 12.05 9.33
C GLY A 62 6.84 11.64 10.78
N TYR A 63 7.04 12.58 11.70
CA TYR A 63 6.83 12.33 13.12
C TYR A 63 5.33 12.27 13.45
N PRO A 64 4.85 11.15 14.04
CA PRO A 64 3.44 11.01 14.37
C PRO A 64 3.05 11.98 15.48
N LYS A 65 1.98 12.76 15.27
CA LYS A 65 1.42 13.64 16.30
C LYS A 65 0.72 12.86 17.43
N SER A 66 0.21 11.66 17.11
CA SER A 66 -0.44 10.74 18.03
C SER A 66 -0.18 9.30 17.57
N ALA A 67 -0.31 8.34 18.50
CA ALA A 67 -0.25 6.93 18.14
C ALA A 67 -1.37 6.58 17.14
N PRO A 68 -1.11 5.67 16.17
CA PRO A 68 -2.14 5.16 15.29
C PRO A 68 -3.18 4.36 16.08
N ALA A 69 -4.40 4.31 15.56
CA ALA A 69 -5.44 3.44 16.12
C ALA A 69 -5.02 1.97 16.02
N GLU A 70 -5.44 1.17 17.00
CA GLU A 70 -5.23 -0.27 16.98
C GLU A 70 -5.93 -0.89 15.76
N ARG A 71 -5.16 -1.67 14.98
CA ARG A 71 -5.71 -2.44 13.87
C ARG A 71 -6.14 -3.81 14.36
N LYS A 72 -7.35 -4.21 13.97
CA LYS A 72 -7.81 -5.59 14.09
C LYS A 72 -7.22 -6.40 12.94
N TYR A 73 -6.49 -7.45 13.27
CA TYR A 73 -5.97 -8.41 12.31
C TYR A 73 -6.77 -9.70 12.41
N LEU A 74 -6.92 -10.40 11.28
CA LEU A 74 -7.38 -11.79 11.29
C LEU A 74 -6.35 -12.64 12.06
N SER A 75 -6.82 -13.71 12.69
CA SER A 75 -5.96 -14.66 13.38
C SER A 75 -5.06 -15.42 12.37
N VAL A 76 -3.98 -16.01 12.88
CA VAL A 76 -3.05 -16.81 12.05
C VAL A 76 -3.79 -17.95 11.37
N ASP A 77 -4.71 -18.61 12.07
CA ASP A 77 -5.48 -19.75 11.56
C ASP A 77 -6.46 -19.34 10.44
N GLU A 78 -6.86 -18.06 10.39
CA GLU A 78 -7.70 -17.52 9.30
C GLU A 78 -6.89 -17.13 8.05
N ILE A 79 -5.59 -16.83 8.21
CA ILE A 79 -4.72 -16.36 7.12
C ILE A 79 -3.90 -17.51 6.52
N VAL A 80 -3.34 -18.37 7.38
CA VAL A 80 -2.37 -19.40 6.96
C VAL A 80 -3.11 -20.66 6.54
N CYS A 81 -2.97 -21.03 5.26
CA CYS A 81 -3.44 -22.29 4.73
C CYS A 81 -2.28 -23.29 4.65
N TRP A 82 -2.40 -24.42 5.35
CA TRP A 82 -1.42 -25.51 5.29
C TRP A 82 -1.81 -26.52 4.21
N GLU A 83 -0.84 -26.94 3.40
CA GLU A 83 -0.94 -27.97 2.34
C GLU A 83 -1.91 -27.68 1.18
N SER A 84 -3.07 -27.08 1.42
CA SER A 84 -4.09 -26.78 0.41
C SER A 84 -4.86 -25.51 0.72
N TYR A 85 -5.32 -24.84 -0.33
CA TYR A 85 -6.24 -23.72 -0.20
C TYR A 85 -7.67 -24.26 -0.03
N PRO A 86 -8.45 -23.76 0.95
CA PRO A 86 -9.82 -24.23 1.17
C PRO A 86 -10.69 -23.96 -0.07
N ALA A 87 -11.45 -24.98 -0.50
CA ALA A 87 -12.21 -24.94 -1.76
C ALA A 87 -13.30 -23.85 -1.82
N ALA A 88 -13.67 -23.28 -0.68
CA ALA A 88 -14.33 -21.98 -0.54
C ALA A 88 -14.37 -21.64 0.94
N ASN A 89 -14.09 -20.38 1.29
CA ASN A 89 -14.64 -19.80 2.51
C ASN A 89 -15.38 -18.52 2.11
N PRO A 90 -16.57 -18.23 2.69
CA PRO A 90 -17.47 -17.18 2.23
C PRO A 90 -16.98 -15.84 2.77
N TRP A 91 -16.09 -15.17 2.04
CA TRP A 91 -15.82 -13.74 2.22
C TRP A 91 -16.43 -12.98 1.05
#